data_AF-A0AAU1HWU2-F1
#
_entry.id   AF-A0AAU1HWU2-F1
#
_cell.length_a   1.000
_cell.length_b   1.000
_cell.length_c   1.000
_cell.angle_alpha   90.00
_cell.angle_beta   90.00
_cell.angle_gamma   90.00
#
_symmetry.space_group_name_H-M   'P 1'
#
loop_
_entity.id
_entity.type
_entity.pdbx_description
1 polymer ?
#
loop_
_entity_poly.entity_id
_entity_poly.type
_entity_poly.pdbx_seq_one_letter_code
_entity_poly.pdbx_strand_id
1 'polypeptide(L)'
;MTAHTVEYIRYRIPEQKSAEFLAAYTRAAAQLAASPHCVDYELARCEDDFEHFILRITWTSTQDHLEGFRESELFPDFLAEIRPYIPHIQEMRHYKPTTVRGAGASVPTLYAWAGGAEAFARLTSAFYDKVLKDDLLAPLFADLDPAHAEHVALWLGEVFGGPPAYSETQGGHGHMVAKHMGRGITEPQRRRWVNLIQDAADEAGLPTDAEFRSAFLAYVEWGTRLAVYFSGPDAVPPAEQPVPRWNWGVMPPYQG
;
A
#
# COMPACT_ATOMS: atom_id res chain seq x y z
N MET A 1 1.55 13.74 -2.74
CA MET A 1 0.96 13.18 -1.50
C MET A 1 0.03 14.23 -0.95
N THR A 2 -1.24 13.91 -0.72
CA THR A 2 -2.16 14.80 0.01
C THR A 2 -1.55 15.11 1.38
N ALA A 3 -1.58 16.37 1.79
CA ALA A 3 -0.93 16.82 3.02
C ALA A 3 -1.89 16.61 4.20
N HIS A 4 -1.88 15.41 4.77
CA HIS A 4 -2.68 15.07 5.94
C HIS A 4 -2.14 15.75 7.21
N THR A 5 -3.02 16.00 8.18
CA THR A 5 -2.66 16.44 9.53
C THR A 5 -3.09 15.39 10.54
N VAL A 6 -2.35 15.27 11.65
CA VAL A 6 -2.69 14.35 12.74
C VAL A 6 -3.06 15.15 13.97
N GLU A 7 -4.24 14.95 14.50
CA GLU A 7 -4.65 15.48 15.80
C GLU A 7 -4.37 14.46 16.89
N TYR A 8 -3.71 14.91 17.95
CA TYR A 8 -3.59 14.15 19.20
C TYR A 8 -4.41 14.83 20.28
N ILE A 9 -5.27 14.03 20.92
CA ILE A 9 -6.01 14.42 22.11
C ILE A 9 -5.57 13.52 23.25
N ARG A 10 -4.95 14.11 24.28
CA ARG A 10 -4.56 13.37 25.49
C ARG A 10 -5.59 13.60 26.57
N TYR A 11 -6.06 12.51 27.17
CA TYR A 11 -6.98 12.54 28.29
C TYR A 11 -6.32 11.98 29.55
N ARG A 12 -6.71 12.54 30.70
CA ARG A 12 -6.58 11.87 32.01
C ARG A 12 -7.97 11.55 32.57
N ILE A 13 -8.42 10.33 32.31
CA ILE A 13 -9.71 9.80 32.73
C ILE A 13 -9.54 9.00 34.02
N PRO A 14 -10.25 9.33 35.12
CA PRO A 14 -10.24 8.52 36.32
C PRO A 14 -10.57 7.07 35.98
N GLU A 15 -9.83 6.12 36.54
CA GLU A 15 -9.93 4.70 36.15
C GLU A 15 -11.38 4.18 36.19
N GLN A 16 -12.17 4.60 37.18
CA GLN A 16 -13.56 4.20 37.37
C GLN A 16 -14.50 4.66 36.24
N LYS A 17 -14.10 5.69 35.48
CA LYS A 17 -14.85 6.22 34.32
C LYS A 17 -14.38 5.64 32.99
N SER A 18 -13.33 4.81 32.98
CA SER A 18 -12.74 4.29 31.73
C SER A 18 -13.73 3.55 30.84
N ALA A 19 -14.58 2.71 31.43
CA ALA A 19 -15.56 1.93 30.67
C ALA A 19 -16.62 2.83 30.02
N GLU A 20 -17.10 3.84 30.74
CA GLU A 20 -18.06 4.82 30.23
C GLU A 20 -17.43 5.69 29.14
N PHE A 21 -16.17 6.08 29.30
CA PHE A 21 -15.39 6.84 28.33
C PHE A 21 -15.22 6.09 27.01
N LEU A 22 -14.81 4.82 27.08
CA LEU A 22 -14.70 3.94 25.91
C LEU A 22 -16.05 3.77 25.22
N ALA A 23 -17.13 3.53 25.98
CA ALA A 23 -18.47 3.40 25.41
C ALA A 23 -18.96 4.68 24.72
N ALA A 24 -18.65 5.86 25.28
CA ALA A 24 -18.96 7.15 24.67
C ALA A 24 -18.18 7.35 23.36
N TYR A 25 -16.88 7.04 23.35
CA TYR A 25 -16.08 7.11 22.13
C TYR A 25 -16.50 6.10 21.07
N THR A 26 -16.96 4.90 21.45
CA THR A 26 -17.54 3.94 20.50
C THR A 26 -18.77 4.51 19.79
N ARG A 27 -19.62 5.28 20.48
CA ARG A 27 -20.76 5.96 19.86
C ARG A 27 -20.31 7.14 19.00
N ALA A 28 -19.42 7.99 19.51
CA ALA A 28 -18.87 9.14 18.81
C ALA A 28 -18.08 8.77 17.54
N ALA A 29 -17.49 7.57 17.51
CA ALA A 29 -16.75 7.04 16.38
C ALA A 29 -17.60 6.90 15.11
N ALA A 30 -18.93 6.76 15.23
CA ALA A 30 -19.83 6.71 14.08
C ALA A 30 -19.79 8.02 13.27
N GLN A 31 -19.73 9.17 13.94
CA GLN A 31 -19.66 10.48 13.31
C GLN A 31 -18.29 10.72 12.66
N LEU A 32 -17.20 10.25 13.29
CA LEU A 32 -15.87 10.28 12.69
C LEU A 32 -15.83 9.41 11.43
N ALA A 33 -16.34 8.17 11.49
CA ALA A 33 -16.37 7.24 10.36
C ALA A 33 -17.21 7.74 9.18
N ALA A 34 -18.26 8.53 9.44
CA ALA A 34 -19.11 9.11 8.40
C ALA A 34 -18.51 10.35 7.73
N SER A 35 -17.51 10.99 8.34
CA SER A 35 -16.96 12.24 7.82
C SER A 35 -16.02 12.00 6.63
N PRO A 36 -16.23 12.67 5.48
CA PRO A 36 -15.30 12.56 4.34
C PRO A 36 -13.93 13.22 4.61
N HIS A 37 -13.83 14.01 5.69
CA HIS A 37 -12.60 14.70 6.11
C HIS A 37 -11.78 13.89 7.11
N CYS A 38 -12.39 12.90 7.76
CA CYS A 38 -11.71 12.00 8.69
C CYS A 38 -11.12 10.82 7.92
N VAL A 39 -9.81 10.69 7.94
CA VAL A 39 -9.06 9.68 7.20
C VAL A 39 -8.96 8.38 7.99
N ASP A 40 -8.58 8.49 9.26
CA ASP A 40 -8.54 7.39 10.22
C ASP A 40 -8.58 7.93 11.66
N TYR A 41 -8.85 7.06 12.64
CA TYR A 41 -8.76 7.39 14.06
C TYR A 41 -8.43 6.16 14.91
N GLU A 42 -7.78 6.38 16.05
CA GLU A 42 -7.43 5.34 17.03
C GLU A 42 -7.51 5.94 18.44
N LEU A 43 -8.16 5.23 19.37
CA LEU A 43 -8.14 5.56 20.80
C LEU A 43 -7.32 4.48 21.52
N ALA A 44 -6.15 4.87 22.02
CA ALA A 44 -5.27 4.00 22.79
C ALA A 44 -5.36 4.33 24.28
N ARG A 45 -5.27 3.30 25.13
CA ARG A 45 -5.07 3.45 26.57
C ARG A 45 -3.62 3.07 26.90
N CYS A 46 -2.96 3.84 27.76
CA CYS A 46 -1.63 3.50 28.25
C CYS A 46 -1.69 2.23 29.10
N GLU A 47 -0.73 1.32 28.91
CA GLU A 47 -0.63 0.08 29.70
C GLU A 47 0.11 0.28 31.03
N ASP A 48 0.93 1.34 31.13
CA ASP A 48 1.70 1.68 32.35
C ASP A 48 0.93 2.60 33.30
N ASP A 49 -0.03 3.39 32.78
CA ASP A 49 -0.90 4.29 33.55
C ASP A 49 -2.31 4.29 32.94
N PHE A 50 -3.21 3.51 33.53
CA PHE A 50 -4.56 3.28 33.00
C PHE A 50 -5.50 4.50 33.02
N GLU A 51 -5.10 5.60 33.65
CA GLU A 51 -5.86 6.85 33.55
C GLU A 51 -5.57 7.62 32.26
N HIS A 52 -4.51 7.25 31.53
CA HIS A 52 -4.11 7.97 30.32
C HIS A 52 -4.67 7.32 29.05
N PHE A 53 -5.30 8.16 28.24
CA PHE A 53 -5.76 7.81 26.90
C PHE A 53 -5.22 8.80 25.88
N ILE A 54 -4.94 8.32 24.68
CA ILE A 54 -4.56 9.13 23.53
C ILE A 54 -5.52 8.80 22.39
N LEU A 55 -6.29 9.80 21.94
CA LEU A 55 -6.98 9.75 20.67
C LEU A 55 -6.07 10.34 19.59
N ARG A 56 -5.82 9.56 18.54
CA ARG A 56 -5.19 10.00 17.30
C ARG A 56 -6.27 10.08 16.23
N ILE A 57 -6.42 11.21 15.55
CA ILE A 57 -7.27 11.35 14.37
C ILE A 57 -6.43 11.88 13.21
N THR A 58 -6.48 11.23 12.06
CA THR A 58 -5.91 11.77 10.82
C THR A 58 -6.99 12.49 10.05
N TRP A 59 -6.74 13.76 9.74
CA TRP A 59 -7.63 14.60 8.93
C TRP A 59 -7.00 14.91 7.58
N THR A 60 -7.84 15.12 6.56
CA THR A 60 -7.37 15.53 5.22
C THR A 60 -6.59 16.85 5.26
N SER A 61 -6.94 17.75 6.18
CA SER A 61 -6.16 18.94 6.56
C SER A 61 -6.65 19.52 7.90
N THR A 62 -5.91 20.46 8.49
CA THR A 62 -6.37 21.16 9.72
C THR A 62 -7.63 21.97 9.45
N GLN A 63 -7.72 22.59 8.27
CA GLN A 63 -8.89 23.36 7.86
C GLN A 63 -10.11 22.46 7.71
N ASP A 64 -9.97 21.29 7.07
CA ASP A 64 -11.07 20.34 6.90
C ASP A 64 -11.60 19.81 8.24
N HIS A 65 -10.75 19.71 9.26
CA HIS A 65 -11.24 19.44 10.61
C HIS A 65 -12.02 20.63 11.18
N LEU A 66 -11.41 21.83 11.18
CA LEU A 66 -11.96 23.00 11.87
C LEU A 66 -13.22 23.57 11.23
N GLU A 67 -13.27 23.60 9.91
CA GLU A 67 -14.36 24.17 9.11
C GLU A 67 -15.21 23.07 8.48
N GLY A 68 -14.62 21.92 8.12
CA GLY A 68 -15.36 20.80 7.54
C GLY A 68 -16.10 19.99 8.62
N PHE A 69 -15.39 19.25 9.47
CA PHE A 69 -16.03 18.39 10.47
C PHE A 69 -16.74 19.20 11.55
N ARG A 70 -16.08 20.17 12.20
CA ARG A 70 -16.65 20.87 13.37
C ARG A 70 -17.85 21.77 13.05
N GLU A 71 -18.02 22.19 11.81
CA GLU A 71 -19.20 22.96 11.37
C GLU A 71 -20.25 22.09 10.67
N SER A 72 -19.97 20.78 10.49
CA SER A 72 -20.91 19.85 9.87
C SER A 72 -22.06 19.43 10.78
N GLU A 73 -23.08 18.81 10.18
CA GLU A 73 -24.20 18.17 10.88
C GLU A 73 -23.78 16.96 11.73
N LEU A 74 -22.58 16.42 11.53
CA LEU A 74 -22.05 15.28 12.30
C LEU A 74 -21.52 15.72 13.68
N PHE A 75 -21.08 16.98 13.81
CA PHE A 75 -20.39 17.44 15.02
C PHE A 75 -21.26 17.53 16.28
N PRO A 76 -22.54 17.96 16.23
CA PRO A 76 -23.38 18.03 17.42
C PRO A 76 -23.52 16.70 18.16
N ASP A 77 -23.73 15.60 17.44
CA ASP A 77 -23.87 14.25 18.03
C ASP A 77 -22.54 13.75 18.57
N PHE A 78 -21.44 13.98 17.84
CA PHE A 78 -20.09 13.70 18.33
C PHE A 78 -19.82 14.46 19.64
N LEU A 79 -20.09 15.76 19.66
CA LEU A 79 -19.86 16.61 20.81
C LEU A 79 -20.74 16.21 21.99
N ALA A 80 -21.98 15.76 21.76
CA ALA A 80 -22.85 15.30 22.84
C ALA A 80 -22.24 14.14 23.63
N GLU A 81 -21.61 13.19 22.94
CA GLU A 81 -20.92 12.05 23.56
C GLU A 81 -19.63 12.45 24.29
N ILE A 82 -18.86 13.38 23.73
CA ILE A 82 -17.52 13.73 24.24
C ILE A 82 -17.55 14.86 25.28
N ARG A 83 -18.60 15.69 25.30
CA ARG A 83 -18.73 16.85 26.20
C ARG A 83 -18.43 16.54 27.68
N PRO A 84 -18.88 15.42 28.27
CA PRO A 84 -18.57 15.09 29.67
C PRO A 84 -17.07 14.93 29.96
N TYR A 85 -16.26 14.65 28.94
CA TYR A 85 -14.85 14.34 29.06
C TYR A 85 -13.92 15.49 28.66
N ILE A 86 -14.46 16.61 28.15
CA ILE A 86 -13.68 17.81 27.83
C ILE A 86 -12.81 18.30 29.02
N PRO A 87 -13.32 18.33 30.28
CA PRO A 87 -12.49 18.75 31.42
C PRO A 87 -11.28 17.85 31.69
N HIS A 88 -11.26 16.64 31.13
CA HIS A 88 -10.18 15.66 31.29
C HIS A 88 -9.11 15.76 30.20
N ILE A 89 -9.26 16.68 29.24
CA ILE A 89 -8.31 16.88 28.15
C ILE A 89 -7.08 17.61 28.66
N GLN A 90 -5.92 16.98 28.51
CA GLN A 90 -4.61 17.55 28.82
C GLN A 90 -3.94 18.16 27.59
N GLU A 91 -4.28 17.66 26.40
CA GLU A 91 -3.78 18.16 25.13
C GLU A 91 -4.83 17.95 24.03
N MET A 92 -4.95 18.91 23.11
CA MET A 92 -5.68 18.78 21.86
C MET A 92 -4.97 19.65 20.82
N ARG A 93 -4.16 19.04 19.94
CA ARG A 93 -3.30 19.77 18.99
C ARG A 93 -3.17 19.03 17.66
N HIS A 94 -3.00 19.79 16.58
CA HIS A 94 -2.70 19.30 15.24
C HIS A 94 -1.19 19.30 14.98
N TYR A 95 -0.73 18.24 14.33
CA TYR A 95 0.66 17.98 14.01
C TYR A 95 0.80 17.59 12.54
N LYS A 96 1.77 18.19 11.86
CA LYS A 96 2.14 17.81 10.51
C LYS A 96 3.10 16.62 10.56
N PRO A 97 2.80 15.48 9.91
CA PRO A 97 3.76 14.38 9.78
C PRO A 97 5.07 14.84 9.14
N THR A 98 6.19 14.37 9.66
CA THR A 98 7.53 14.66 9.12
C THR A 98 7.98 13.58 8.14
N THR A 99 9.18 13.75 7.59
CA THR A 99 9.84 12.75 6.74
C THR A 99 10.31 11.53 7.54
N VAL A 100 10.39 11.61 8.87
CA VAL A 100 10.80 10.51 9.73
C VAL A 100 9.61 9.59 9.97
N ARG A 101 9.46 8.57 9.12
CA ARG A 101 8.41 7.55 9.19
C ARG A 101 8.86 6.26 8.49
N GLY A 102 8.30 5.13 8.88
CA GLY A 102 8.58 3.83 8.28
C GLY A 102 7.58 2.77 8.75
N ALA A 103 7.56 1.62 8.07
CA ALA A 103 6.64 0.52 8.37
C ALA A 103 7.13 -0.39 9.52
N GLY A 104 8.32 -0.12 10.09
CA GLY A 104 8.99 -1.06 11.00
C GLY A 104 9.42 -2.34 10.29
N ALA A 105 9.74 -3.38 11.06
CA ALA A 105 10.19 -4.68 10.56
C ALA A 105 9.37 -5.87 11.09
N SER A 106 8.24 -5.60 11.77
CA SER A 106 7.38 -6.65 12.33
C SER A 106 6.67 -7.48 11.26
N VAL A 107 6.46 -6.90 10.07
CA VAL A 107 5.96 -7.59 8.88
C VAL A 107 7.09 -7.56 7.82
N PRO A 108 7.56 -8.72 7.33
CA PRO A 108 8.61 -8.75 6.30
C PRO A 108 8.11 -8.12 4.99
N THR A 109 9.01 -7.71 4.10
CA THR A 109 8.58 -7.31 2.74
C THR A 109 8.17 -8.53 1.93
N LEU A 110 7.36 -8.34 0.89
CA LEU A 110 7.03 -9.42 -0.07
C LEU A 110 8.32 -9.99 -0.68
N TYR A 111 9.31 -9.15 -0.92
CA TYR A 111 10.63 -9.56 -1.39
C TYR A 111 11.34 -10.51 -0.43
N ALA A 112 11.42 -10.13 0.85
CA ALA A 112 12.05 -10.96 1.87
C ALA A 112 11.29 -12.27 2.07
N TRP A 113 9.95 -12.21 2.11
CA TRP A 113 9.09 -13.40 2.25
C TRP A 113 9.22 -14.37 1.07
N ALA A 114 9.36 -13.86 -0.16
CA ALA A 114 9.55 -14.68 -1.34
C ALA A 114 10.89 -15.45 -1.36
N GLY A 115 11.86 -15.07 -0.52
CA GLY A 115 13.22 -15.60 -0.57
C GLY A 115 14.23 -14.71 -1.29
N GLY A 116 13.92 -13.41 -1.48
CA GLY A 116 14.83 -12.42 -2.00
C GLY A 116 15.22 -12.58 -3.47
N ALA A 117 16.40 -12.07 -3.85
CA ALA A 117 16.84 -11.97 -5.25
C ALA A 117 16.81 -13.31 -5.98
N GLU A 118 17.27 -14.38 -5.33
CA GLU A 118 17.33 -15.71 -5.93
C GLU A 118 15.94 -16.23 -6.31
N ALA A 119 14.92 -15.94 -5.51
CA ALA A 119 13.55 -16.35 -5.82
C ALA A 119 13.00 -15.63 -7.06
N PHE A 120 13.24 -14.32 -7.19
CA PHE A 120 12.82 -13.56 -8.38
C PHE A 120 13.61 -13.95 -9.63
N ALA A 121 14.89 -14.28 -9.50
CA ALA A 121 15.70 -14.81 -10.61
C ALA A 121 15.15 -16.16 -11.11
N ARG A 122 14.80 -17.08 -10.20
CA ARG A 122 14.15 -18.35 -10.58
C ARG A 122 12.79 -18.12 -11.23
N LEU A 123 11.97 -17.22 -10.66
CA LEU A 123 10.66 -16.85 -11.20
C LEU A 123 10.78 -16.37 -12.65
N THR A 124 11.63 -15.38 -12.92
CA THR A 124 11.70 -14.80 -14.26
C THR A 124 12.34 -15.76 -15.25
N SER A 125 13.31 -16.58 -14.84
CA SER A 125 13.84 -17.66 -15.69
C SER A 125 12.74 -18.62 -16.12
N ALA A 126 12.01 -19.20 -15.16
CA ALA A 126 10.91 -20.12 -15.45
C ALA A 126 9.78 -19.46 -16.26
N PHE A 127 9.54 -18.16 -16.02
CA PHE A 127 8.54 -17.40 -16.74
C PHE A 127 8.91 -17.20 -18.21
N TYR A 128 10.11 -16.73 -18.52
CA TYR A 128 10.52 -16.51 -19.90
C TYR A 128 10.71 -17.81 -20.68
N ASP A 129 11.11 -18.90 -20.02
CA ASP A 129 11.10 -20.25 -20.62
C ASP A 129 9.71 -20.68 -21.11
N LYS A 130 8.64 -20.22 -20.45
CA LYS A 130 7.24 -20.44 -20.86
C LYS A 130 6.82 -19.46 -21.95
N VAL A 131 7.10 -18.17 -21.75
CA VAL A 131 6.72 -17.10 -22.69
C VAL A 131 7.28 -17.35 -24.09
N LEU A 132 8.53 -17.78 -24.19
CA LEU A 132 9.19 -18.05 -25.47
C LEU A 132 8.63 -19.28 -26.21
N LYS A 133 7.87 -20.14 -25.53
CA LYS A 133 7.19 -21.32 -26.09
C LYS A 133 5.69 -21.09 -26.31
N ASP A 134 5.18 -19.92 -25.96
CA ASP A 134 3.76 -19.60 -26.06
C ASP A 134 3.43 -18.93 -27.39
N ASP A 135 2.55 -19.53 -28.19
CA ASP A 135 2.21 -19.04 -29.54
C ASP A 135 1.69 -17.59 -29.55
N LEU A 136 1.01 -17.16 -28.48
CA LEU A 136 0.41 -15.83 -28.40
C LEU A 136 1.42 -14.76 -27.96
N LEU A 137 2.33 -15.11 -27.05
CA LEU A 137 3.29 -14.16 -26.47
C LEU A 137 4.64 -14.16 -27.16
N ALA A 138 5.14 -15.31 -27.64
CA ALA A 138 6.46 -15.42 -28.25
C ALA A 138 6.73 -14.37 -29.35
N PRO A 139 5.77 -14.00 -30.23
CA PRO A 139 5.99 -12.94 -31.21
C PRO A 139 6.32 -11.57 -30.61
N LEU A 140 5.81 -11.25 -29.41
CA LEU A 140 6.17 -10.01 -28.72
C LEU A 140 7.65 -10.03 -28.29
N PHE A 141 8.23 -11.20 -28.03
CA PHE A 141 9.57 -11.36 -27.48
C PHE A 141 10.57 -11.92 -28.51
N ALA A 142 10.31 -11.79 -29.81
CA ALA A 142 11.19 -12.34 -30.84
C ALA A 142 12.64 -11.79 -30.78
N ASP A 143 12.80 -10.52 -30.43
CA ASP A 143 14.10 -9.84 -30.29
C ASP A 143 14.48 -9.66 -28.81
N LEU A 144 14.20 -10.66 -27.96
CA LEU A 144 14.46 -10.57 -26.53
C LEU A 144 15.96 -10.41 -26.23
N ASP A 145 16.29 -9.36 -25.49
CA ASP A 145 17.63 -9.20 -24.91
C ASP A 145 17.92 -10.37 -23.94
N PRO A 146 19.08 -11.04 -24.01
CA PRO A 146 19.43 -12.13 -23.10
C PRO A 146 19.35 -11.77 -21.61
N ALA A 147 19.59 -10.50 -21.25
CA ALA A 147 19.51 -10.01 -19.87
C ALA A 147 18.08 -9.61 -19.45
N HIS A 148 17.08 -9.72 -20.34
CA HIS A 148 15.74 -9.23 -20.05
C HIS A 148 15.11 -9.89 -18.81
N ALA A 149 15.30 -11.21 -18.62
CA ALA A 149 14.79 -11.92 -17.46
C ALA A 149 15.40 -11.40 -16.15
N GLU A 150 16.69 -11.05 -16.15
CA GLU A 150 17.38 -10.45 -15.01
C GLU A 150 16.84 -9.05 -14.71
N HIS A 151 16.66 -8.22 -15.73
CA HIS A 151 16.11 -6.88 -15.55
C HIS A 151 14.69 -6.91 -14.98
N VAL A 152 13.84 -7.86 -15.39
CA VAL A 152 12.51 -8.05 -14.81
C VAL A 152 12.59 -8.54 -13.36
N ALA A 153 13.56 -9.39 -13.01
CA ALA A 153 13.75 -9.83 -11.63
C ALA A 153 14.14 -8.65 -10.72
N LEU A 154 15.04 -7.77 -11.19
CA LEU A 154 15.41 -6.55 -10.48
C LEU A 154 14.20 -5.63 -10.27
N TRP A 155 13.37 -5.45 -11.31
CA TRP A 155 12.16 -4.63 -11.24
C TRP A 155 11.18 -5.17 -10.20
N LEU A 156 10.81 -6.46 -10.31
CA LEU A 156 9.88 -7.09 -9.36
C LEU A 156 10.45 -7.06 -7.94
N GLY A 157 11.76 -7.32 -7.79
CA GLY A 157 12.41 -7.30 -6.50
C GLY A 157 12.32 -5.94 -5.82
N GLU A 158 12.62 -4.86 -6.54
CA GLU A 158 12.50 -3.50 -6.02
C GLU A 158 11.06 -3.13 -5.67
N VAL A 159 10.11 -3.46 -6.55
CA VAL A 159 8.68 -3.20 -6.32
C VAL A 159 8.19 -3.85 -5.03
N PHE A 160 8.57 -5.11 -4.81
CA PHE A 160 8.14 -5.90 -3.65
C PHE A 160 8.93 -5.60 -2.35
N GLY A 161 9.69 -4.50 -2.34
CA GLY A 161 10.36 -3.99 -1.13
C GLY A 161 11.80 -4.49 -0.98
N GLY A 162 12.42 -4.98 -2.04
CA GLY A 162 13.85 -5.24 -2.11
C GLY A 162 14.68 -3.96 -2.32
N PRO A 163 16.01 -4.11 -2.45
CA PRO A 163 16.93 -3.02 -2.75
C PRO A 163 16.54 -2.27 -4.03
N PRO A 164 16.92 -0.98 -4.18
CA PRO A 164 16.60 -0.15 -5.35
C PRO A 164 17.45 -0.49 -6.60
N ALA A 165 17.76 -1.77 -6.81
CA ALA A 165 18.73 -2.22 -7.80
C ALA A 165 18.29 -1.92 -9.24
N TYR A 166 16.99 -1.93 -9.55
CA TYR A 166 16.50 -1.59 -10.88
C TYR A 166 16.61 -0.08 -11.12
N SER A 167 16.21 0.73 -10.14
CA SER A 167 16.38 2.19 -10.20
C SER A 167 17.84 2.58 -10.42
N GLU A 168 18.75 1.98 -9.66
CA GLU A 168 20.17 2.29 -9.69
C GLU A 168 20.86 1.84 -10.99
N THR A 169 20.45 0.71 -11.58
CA THR A 169 21.17 0.12 -12.73
C THR A 169 20.46 0.29 -14.07
N GLN A 170 19.13 0.42 -14.07
CA GLN A 170 18.30 0.46 -15.29
C GLN A 170 17.60 1.81 -15.50
N GLY A 171 17.60 2.72 -14.54
CA GLY A 171 16.97 4.04 -14.68
C GLY A 171 15.51 4.13 -14.23
N GLY A 172 15.05 3.14 -13.44
CA GLY A 172 13.80 3.24 -12.67
C GLY A 172 12.52 3.24 -13.53
N HIS A 173 11.44 3.80 -12.97
CA HIS A 173 10.10 3.71 -13.56
C HIS A 173 10.03 4.24 -15.01
N GLY A 174 10.70 5.35 -15.31
CA GLY A 174 10.71 5.93 -16.66
C GLY A 174 11.28 4.97 -17.70
N HIS A 175 12.37 4.26 -17.37
CA HIS A 175 12.94 3.24 -18.24
C HIS A 175 11.99 2.06 -18.46
N MET A 176 11.35 1.57 -17.40
CA MET A 176 10.40 0.45 -17.51
C MET A 176 9.22 0.79 -18.42
N VAL A 177 8.64 1.98 -18.28
CA VAL A 177 7.55 2.43 -19.15
C VAL A 177 8.02 2.52 -20.61
N ALA A 178 9.19 3.08 -20.86
CA ALA A 178 9.74 3.20 -22.21
C ALA A 178 9.89 1.83 -22.91
N LYS A 179 10.17 0.75 -22.18
CA LYS A 179 10.23 -0.61 -22.74
C LYS A 179 8.88 -1.16 -23.21
N HIS A 180 7.77 -0.58 -22.78
CA HIS A 180 6.42 -1.00 -23.14
C HIS A 180 5.80 -0.13 -24.25
N MET A 181 6.32 1.07 -24.49
CA MET A 181 5.77 2.03 -25.47
C MET A 181 5.76 1.47 -26.88
N GLY A 182 4.63 1.66 -27.58
CA GLY A 182 4.47 1.26 -28.99
C GLY A 182 4.45 -0.25 -29.24
N ARG A 183 4.35 -1.07 -28.19
CA ARG A 183 4.36 -2.54 -28.31
C ARG A 183 2.99 -3.12 -28.70
N GLY A 184 1.91 -2.33 -28.65
CA GLY A 184 0.58 -2.76 -29.07
C GLY A 184 0.05 -3.98 -28.31
N ILE A 185 0.30 -4.06 -27.00
CA ILE A 185 -0.06 -5.22 -26.17
C ILE A 185 -1.58 -5.30 -26.07
N THR A 186 -2.13 -6.45 -26.45
CA THR A 186 -3.57 -6.70 -26.43
C THR A 186 -4.03 -7.32 -25.10
N GLU A 187 -5.32 -7.19 -24.78
CA GLU A 187 -5.90 -7.81 -23.59
C GLU A 187 -5.75 -9.35 -23.53
N PRO A 188 -5.92 -10.11 -24.63
CA PRO A 188 -5.60 -11.55 -24.64
C PRO A 188 -4.14 -11.85 -24.28
N GLN A 189 -3.18 -11.07 -24.81
CA GLN A 189 -1.76 -11.22 -24.46
C GLN A 189 -1.52 -10.90 -22.98
N ARG A 190 -2.10 -9.80 -22.47
CA ARG A 190 -2.01 -9.43 -21.05
C ARG A 190 -2.49 -10.55 -20.14
N ARG A 191 -3.68 -11.09 -20.37
CA ARG A 191 -4.23 -12.20 -19.57
C ARG A 191 -3.38 -13.46 -19.66
N ARG A 192 -2.84 -13.78 -20.84
CA ARG A 192 -1.95 -14.92 -21.02
C ARG A 192 -0.65 -14.75 -20.23
N TRP A 193 -0.09 -13.55 -20.25
CA TRP A 193 1.11 -13.18 -19.47
C TRP A 193 0.86 -13.38 -17.97
N VAL A 194 -0.27 -12.89 -17.46
CA VAL A 194 -0.68 -13.05 -16.04
C VAL A 194 -0.83 -14.52 -15.66
N ASN A 195 -1.37 -15.37 -16.52
CA ASN A 195 -1.47 -16.80 -16.24
C ASN A 195 -0.10 -17.47 -16.19
N LEU A 196 0.77 -17.20 -17.18
CA LEU A 196 2.08 -17.84 -17.24
C LEU A 196 3.01 -17.44 -16.08
N ILE A 197 2.94 -16.21 -15.59
CA ILE A 197 3.77 -15.80 -14.44
C ILE A 197 3.28 -16.42 -13.13
N GLN A 198 1.97 -16.70 -13.01
CA GLN A 198 1.45 -17.46 -11.87
C GLN A 198 1.92 -18.91 -11.91
N ASP A 199 1.84 -19.56 -13.07
CA ASP A 199 2.37 -20.93 -13.25
C ASP A 199 3.89 -20.97 -12.98
N ALA A 200 4.63 -19.96 -13.41
CA ALA A 200 6.07 -19.83 -13.15
C ALA A 200 6.38 -19.60 -11.66
N ALA A 201 5.51 -18.90 -10.93
CA ALA A 201 5.68 -18.71 -9.49
C ALA A 201 5.56 -20.03 -8.72
N ASP A 202 4.68 -20.94 -9.15
CA ASP A 202 4.61 -22.29 -8.59
C ASP A 202 5.88 -23.09 -8.87
N GLU A 203 6.35 -23.09 -10.12
CA GLU A 203 7.55 -23.83 -10.53
C GLU A 203 8.83 -23.30 -9.87
N ALA A 204 8.94 -21.98 -9.69
CA ALA A 204 10.09 -21.34 -9.05
C ALA A 204 10.12 -21.50 -7.51
N GLY A 205 9.07 -22.11 -6.93
CA GLY A 205 8.95 -22.34 -5.51
C GLY A 205 8.68 -21.06 -4.70
N LEU A 206 7.95 -20.09 -5.27
CA LEU A 206 7.50 -18.93 -4.50
C LEU A 206 6.44 -19.36 -3.47
N PRO A 207 6.33 -18.63 -2.33
CA PRO A 207 5.39 -18.97 -1.26
C PRO A 207 3.96 -19.15 -1.77
N THR A 208 3.26 -20.18 -1.28
CA THR A 208 1.89 -20.53 -1.71
C THR A 208 0.82 -20.09 -0.70
N ASP A 209 1.20 -19.39 0.38
CA ASP A 209 0.26 -18.83 1.33
C ASP A 209 -0.66 -17.79 0.67
N ALA A 210 -1.89 -17.70 1.18
CA ALA A 210 -2.95 -16.90 0.55
C ALA A 210 -2.60 -15.40 0.53
N GLU A 211 -1.90 -14.94 1.57
CA GLU A 211 -1.48 -13.57 1.75
C GLU A 211 -0.43 -13.18 0.71
N PHE A 212 0.58 -14.01 0.49
CA PHE A 212 1.59 -13.73 -0.52
C PHE A 212 0.98 -13.81 -1.92
N ARG A 213 0.21 -14.86 -2.22
CA ARG A 213 -0.37 -15.07 -3.55
C ARG A 213 -1.38 -13.99 -3.93
N SER A 214 -2.21 -13.54 -2.98
CA SER A 214 -3.13 -12.43 -3.22
C SER A 214 -2.38 -11.11 -3.49
N ALA A 215 -1.36 -10.79 -2.70
CA ALA A 215 -0.59 -9.56 -2.87
C ALA A 215 0.21 -9.56 -4.18
N PHE A 216 0.88 -10.68 -4.50
CA PHE A 216 1.63 -10.88 -5.74
C PHE A 216 0.71 -10.73 -6.96
N LEU A 217 -0.42 -11.44 -7.00
CA LEU A 217 -1.36 -11.38 -8.12
C LEU A 217 -1.99 -9.99 -8.28
N ALA A 218 -2.30 -9.31 -7.17
CA ALA A 218 -2.85 -7.96 -7.21
C ALA A 218 -1.88 -6.97 -7.89
N TYR A 219 -0.57 -7.06 -7.59
CA TYR A 219 0.43 -6.26 -8.27
C TYR A 219 0.52 -6.61 -9.76
N VAL A 220 0.60 -7.91 -10.08
CA VAL A 220 0.72 -8.39 -11.46
C VAL A 220 -0.48 -7.93 -12.31
N GLU A 221 -1.70 -8.01 -11.78
CA GLU A 221 -2.90 -7.52 -12.45
C GLU A 221 -2.84 -6.00 -12.67
N TRP A 222 -2.49 -5.23 -11.64
CA TRP A 222 -2.37 -3.77 -11.75
C TRP A 222 -1.28 -3.35 -12.75
N GLY A 223 -0.08 -3.91 -12.63
CA GLY A 223 1.07 -3.55 -13.46
C GLY A 223 0.87 -3.91 -14.93
N THR A 224 0.29 -5.07 -15.22
CA THR A 224 0.04 -5.49 -16.61
C THR A 224 -1.04 -4.65 -17.30
N ARG A 225 -1.99 -4.05 -16.56
CA ARG A 225 -2.93 -3.06 -17.13
C ARG A 225 -2.22 -1.77 -17.53
N LEU A 226 -1.26 -1.31 -16.74
CA LEU A 226 -0.42 -0.18 -17.13
C LEU A 226 0.44 -0.49 -18.35
N ALA A 227 0.97 -1.72 -18.45
CA ALA A 227 1.69 -2.15 -19.65
C ALA A 227 0.82 -2.06 -20.91
N VAL A 228 -0.44 -2.49 -20.86
CA VAL A 228 -1.39 -2.32 -21.97
C VAL A 228 -1.59 -0.84 -22.28
N TYR A 229 -1.88 -0.01 -21.27
CA TYR A 229 -2.08 1.43 -21.44
C TYR A 229 -0.89 2.12 -22.10
N PHE A 230 0.33 1.88 -21.61
CA PHE A 230 1.54 2.49 -22.16
C PHE A 230 1.96 1.91 -23.52
N SER A 231 1.49 0.72 -23.89
CA SER A 231 1.81 0.13 -25.19
C SER A 231 1.02 0.66 -26.37
N GLY A 232 -0.03 1.46 -26.11
CA GLY A 232 -0.92 2.01 -27.13
C GLY A 232 -0.22 3.01 -28.07
N PRO A 233 -0.79 3.25 -29.27
CA PRO A 233 -0.21 4.15 -30.27
C PRO A 233 -0.17 5.62 -29.82
N ASP A 234 -1.11 6.02 -28.95
CA ASP A 234 -1.26 7.39 -28.45
C ASP A 234 -0.75 7.53 -27.00
N ALA A 235 0.02 6.55 -26.51
CA ALA A 235 0.56 6.60 -25.16
C ALA A 235 1.51 7.81 -25.00
N VAL A 236 1.31 8.57 -23.92
CA VAL A 236 2.19 9.68 -23.57
C VAL A 236 3.09 9.23 -22.41
N PRO A 237 4.41 9.50 -22.48
CA PRO A 237 5.30 9.22 -21.36
C PRO A 237 4.77 9.90 -20.09
N PRO A 238 4.65 9.16 -18.98
CA PRO A 238 4.22 9.76 -17.73
C PRO A 238 5.29 10.73 -17.22
N ALA A 239 4.88 11.69 -16.39
CA ALA A 239 5.83 12.47 -15.60
C ALA A 239 6.71 11.53 -14.76
N GLU A 240 7.93 12.00 -14.43
CA GLU A 240 8.87 11.25 -13.61
C GLU A 240 8.21 10.83 -12.29
N GLN A 241 8.28 9.53 -12.01
CA GLN A 241 7.65 8.88 -10.89
C GLN A 241 8.62 7.89 -10.26
N PRO A 242 8.56 7.67 -8.94
CA PRO A 242 9.34 6.62 -8.32
C PRO A 242 8.86 5.24 -8.79
N VAL A 243 9.73 4.23 -8.65
CA VAL A 243 9.31 2.83 -8.77
C VAL A 243 8.18 2.56 -7.76
N PRO A 244 7.06 1.95 -8.19
CA PRO A 244 5.96 1.66 -7.29
C PRO A 244 6.43 0.72 -6.18
N ARG A 245 5.97 0.97 -4.96
CA ARG A 245 6.18 0.06 -3.82
C ARG A 245 4.89 -0.69 -3.58
N TRP A 246 4.96 -2.02 -3.60
CA TRP A 246 3.83 -2.91 -3.34
C TRP A 246 4.09 -3.70 -2.06
N ASN A 247 3.13 -3.68 -1.15
CA ASN A 247 3.19 -4.36 0.14
C ASN A 247 2.04 -5.37 0.28
N TRP A 248 1.98 -6.03 1.43
CA TRP A 248 0.82 -6.82 1.81
C TRP A 248 -0.44 -5.95 1.70
N GLY A 249 -1.49 -6.45 1.07
CA GLY A 249 -2.81 -5.80 1.11
C GLY A 249 -3.30 -5.66 2.55
N VAL A 250 -4.55 -5.21 2.75
CA VAL A 250 -5.15 -5.00 4.08
C VAL A 250 -5.07 -6.19 5.06
N MET A 251 -4.71 -7.39 4.60
CA MET A 251 -4.51 -8.57 5.44
C MET A 251 -3.01 -8.88 5.64
N PRO A 252 -2.49 -8.83 6.89
CA PRO A 252 -1.16 -9.35 7.20
C PRO A 252 -1.12 -10.89 7.11
N PRO A 253 0.08 -11.52 6.97
CA PRO A 253 0.24 -12.98 6.97
C PRO A 253 -0.41 -13.66 8.19
N TYR A 254 -1.21 -14.71 7.96
CA TYR A 254 -1.73 -15.57 9.02
C TYR A 254 -0.58 -16.22 9.81
N GLN A 255 -0.65 -16.15 11.14
CA GLN A 255 0.44 -16.59 12.03
C GLN A 255 0.19 -17.93 12.73
N GLY A 256 -0.86 -18.67 12.39
CA GLY A 256 -1.21 -19.95 13.03
C GLY A 256 -2.27 -19.83 14.09
#